data_AF-A0A1V9TL86-F1
#
_entry.id   AF-A0A1V9TL86-F1
#
_cell.length_a   1.000
_cell.length_b   1.000
_cell.length_c   1.000
_cell.angle_alpha   90.00
_cell.angle_beta   90.00
_cell.angle_gamma   90.00
#
_symmetry.space_group_name_H-M   'P 1'
#
loop_
_entity.id
_entity.type
_entity.pdbx_description
1 polymer ?
#
loop_
_entity_poly.entity_id
_entity_poly.type
_entity_poly.pdbx_seq_one_letter_code
_entity_poly.pdbx_strand_id
1 'polypeptide(L)' 'GEIVAEQKNSVVAATENKNIKPSYYYITKIMKFVDTVEDRYKLVKSFYCVNKGDLSKEDKTKTRVMMNLLKMQLEQKQGA' A
#
# COMPACT_ATOMS: atom_id res chain seq x y z
N GLY A 1 -29.33 18.98 -29.84
CA GLY A 1 -28.51 17.84 -29.40
C GLY A 1 -27.18 18.39 -28.95
N GLU A 2 -27.09 18.82 -27.69
CA GLU A 2 -25.99 19.67 -27.22
C GLU A 2 -25.76 19.47 -25.72
N ILE A 3 -25.82 18.22 -25.27
CA ILE A 3 -25.49 17.82 -23.88
C ILE A 3 -24.50 16.65 -23.84
N VAL A 4 -24.07 16.12 -24.99
CA VAL A 4 -23.24 14.91 -25.09
C VAL A 4 -21.75 15.23 -25.31
N ALA A 5 -21.39 16.49 -25.54
CA ALA A 5 -20.00 16.88 -25.78
C ALA A 5 -19.23 17.17 -24.48
N GLU A 6 -19.89 17.70 -23.43
CA GLU A 6 -19.21 18.10 -22.19
C GLU A 6 -18.84 16.92 -21.27
N GLN A 7 -19.63 15.84 -21.26
CA GLN A 7 -19.31 14.66 -20.45
C GLN A 7 -18.12 13.84 -20.99
N LYS A 8 -17.69 14.07 -22.23
CA LYS A 8 -16.58 13.31 -22.82
C LYS A 8 -15.19 13.85 -22.45
N ASN A 9 -15.09 15.08 -21.94
CA ASN A 9 -13.80 15.63 -21.48
C ASN A 9 -13.49 15.34 -20.01
N SER A 10 -14.44 14.85 -19.22
CA SER A 10 -14.20 14.57 -17.79
C SER A 10 -13.50 13.21 -17.56
N VAL A 11 -13.66 12.26 -18.48
CA VAL A 11 -13.08 10.90 -18.34
C VAL A 11 -11.64 10.81 -18.84
N VAL A 12 -11.20 11.73 -19.71
CA VAL A 12 -9.86 11.70 -20.33
C VAL A 12 -8.76 12.19 -19.36
N ALA A 13 -9.11 12.94 -18.32
CA ALA A 13 -8.16 13.46 -17.33
C ALA A 13 -7.77 12.46 -16.22
N ALA A 14 -8.42 11.29 -16.13
CA ALA A 14 -8.16 10.30 -15.07
C ALA A 14 -7.05 9.28 -15.41
N THR A 15 -6.58 9.26 -16.66
CA THR A 15 -5.50 8.38 -17.13
C THR A 15 -4.16 9.10 -17.32
N GLU A 16 -3.90 10.14 -16.53
CA GLU A 16 -2.52 10.33 -16.09
C GLU A 16 -2.22 9.18 -15.14
N ASN A 17 -1.63 8.11 -15.69
CA ASN A 17 -0.98 7.05 -14.92
C ASN A 17 0.22 7.71 -14.21
N LYS A 18 -0.07 8.53 -13.18
CA LYS A 18 0.92 9.08 -12.28
C LYS A 18 1.62 7.84 -11.76
N ASN A 19 2.87 7.69 -12.12
CA ASN A 19 3.70 6.56 -11.77
C ASN A 19 3.91 6.61 -10.25
N ILE A 20 2.89 6.22 -9.47
CA ILE A 20 2.89 6.32 -8.02
C ILE A 20 3.95 5.34 -7.56
N LYS A 21 5.14 5.87 -7.26
CA LYS A 21 6.24 5.05 -6.76
C LYS A 21 5.82 4.43 -5.43
N PRO A 22 6.03 3.12 -5.25
CA PRO A 22 5.80 2.49 -3.96
C PRO A 22 6.69 3.19 -2.92
N SER A 23 6.10 3.46 -1.76
CA SER A 23 6.81 4.05 -0.62
C SER A 23 6.27 3.52 0.68
N TYR A 24 7.04 3.69 1.76
CA TYR A 24 6.58 3.34 3.10
C TYR A 24 5.33 4.13 3.51
N TYR A 25 5.27 5.41 3.11
CA TYR A 25 4.10 6.25 3.38
C TYR A 25 2.83 5.74 2.68
N TYR A 26 2.97 5.23 1.45
CA TYR A 26 1.83 4.67 0.72
C TYR A 26 1.23 3.45 1.43
N ILE A 27 2.07 2.48 1.84
CA ILE A 27 1.58 1.27 2.50
C ILE A 27 0.97 1.56 3.88
N THR A 28 1.51 2.53 4.62
CA THR A 28 0.93 2.94 5.91
C THR A 28 -0.44 3.59 5.78
N LYS A 29 -0.73 4.28 4.66
CA LYS A 29 -2.09 4.77 4.37
C LYS A 29 -3.08 3.64 4.17
N ILE A 30 -2.72 2.62 3.38
CA ILE A 30 -3.60 1.47 3.12
C ILE A 30 -3.83 0.69 4.43
N MET A 31 -2.78 0.51 5.23
CA MET A 31 -2.85 -0.25 6.48
C MET A 31 -3.85 0.32 7.50
N LYS A 32 -4.21 1.61 7.42
CA LYS A 32 -5.24 2.23 8.27
C LYS A 32 -6.64 1.63 8.08
N PHE A 33 -6.89 1.03 6.92
CA PHE A 33 -8.18 0.43 6.55
C PHE A 33 -8.21 -1.08 6.77
N VAL A 34 -7.18 -1.65 7.41
CA VAL A 34 -7.07 -3.08 7.68
C VAL A 34 -7.14 -3.30 9.18
N ASP A 35 -8.06 -4.12 9.65
CA ASP A 35 -8.39 -4.19 11.07
C ASP A 35 -7.56 -5.22 11.85
N THR A 36 -7.21 -6.35 11.23
CA THR A 36 -6.51 -7.42 11.92
C THR A 36 -4.99 -7.30 11.76
N VAL A 37 -4.24 -7.70 12.79
CA VAL A 37 -2.77 -7.78 12.72
C VAL A 37 -2.34 -8.75 11.61
N GLU A 38 -3.10 -9.82 11.39
CA GLU A 38 -2.81 -10.84 10.38
C GLU A 38 -2.90 -10.27 8.97
N ASP A 39 -3.97 -9.54 8.68
CA ASP A 39 -4.17 -8.93 7.37
C ASP A 39 -3.18 -7.78 7.14
N ARG A 40 -2.84 -7.01 8.18
CA ARG A 40 -1.77 -6.00 8.11
C ARG A 40 -0.44 -6.66 7.78
N TYR A 41 -0.10 -7.77 8.43
CA TYR A 41 1.13 -8.51 8.17
C TYR A 41 1.17 -9.02 6.72
N LYS A 42 0.09 -9.68 6.25
CA LYS A 42 -0.04 -10.15 4.86
C LYS A 42 0.12 -9.00 3.87
N LEU A 43 -0.56 -7.87 4.11
CA LEU A 43 -0.48 -6.66 3.29
C LEU A 43 0.97 -6.14 3.18
N VAL A 44 1.64 -5.92 4.31
CA VAL A 44 3.00 -5.37 4.33
C VAL A 44 4.00 -6.35 3.71
N LYS A 45 3.87 -7.65 3.99
CA LYS A 45 4.72 -8.69 3.40
C LYS A 45 4.57 -8.74 1.88
N SER A 46 3.35 -8.75 1.37
CA SER A 46 3.07 -8.75 -0.08
C SER A 46 3.58 -7.47 -0.74
N PHE A 47 3.31 -6.31 -0.13
CA PHE A 47 3.82 -5.03 -0.62
C PHE A 47 5.35 -5.03 -0.72
N TYR A 48 6.05 -5.47 0.32
CA TYR A 48 7.51 -5.54 0.31
C TYR A 48 8.02 -6.52 -0.75
N CYS A 49 7.42 -7.71 -0.87
CA CYS A 49 7.85 -8.73 -1.83
C CYS A 49 7.79 -8.23 -3.27
N VAL A 50 6.68 -7.57 -3.64
CA VAL A 50 6.45 -7.03 -4.99
C VAL A 50 7.31 -5.80 -5.27
N ASN A 51 7.47 -4.90 -4.29
CA ASN A 51 8.04 -3.57 -4.52
C ASN A 51 9.49 -3.39 -4.02
N LYS A 52 10.13 -4.43 -3.45
CA LYS A 52 11.50 -4.30 -2.89
C LYS A 52 12.53 -3.78 -3.88
N GLY A 53 12.32 -3.92 -5.19
CA GLY A 53 13.21 -3.37 -6.22
C GLY A 53 13.14 -1.84 -6.25
N ASP A 54 11.92 -1.32 -6.24
CA ASP A 54 11.60 0.09 -6.49
C ASP A 54 11.58 0.98 -5.24
N LEU A 55 11.53 0.37 -4.04
CA LEU A 55 11.60 1.11 -2.79
C LEU A 55 12.98 1.77 -2.60
N SER A 56 13.00 2.95 -1.95
CA SER A 56 14.26 3.55 -1.47
C SER A 56 14.90 2.66 -0.39
N LYS A 57 16.21 2.82 -0.14
CA LYS A 57 16.88 2.08 0.94
C LYS A 57 16.21 2.31 2.30
N GLU A 58 15.83 3.55 2.57
CA GLU A 58 15.12 3.94 3.78
C GLU A 58 13.76 3.25 3.89
N ASP A 59 12.96 3.27 2.82
CA ASP A 59 11.63 2.67 2.82
C ASP A 59 11.69 1.14 2.90
N LYS A 60 12.72 0.50 2.30
CA LYS A 60 12.97 -0.93 2.50
C LYS A 60 13.18 -1.25 3.97
N THR A 61 13.98 -0.45 4.67
CA THR A 61 14.23 -0.63 6.11
C THR A 61 12.96 -0.44 6.92
N LYS A 62 12.23 0.67 6.72
CA LYS A 62 10.98 0.95 7.44
C LYS A 62 9.92 -0.14 7.22
N THR A 63 9.76 -0.59 5.97
CA THR A 63 8.80 -1.65 5.63
C THR A 63 9.19 -2.98 6.29
N ARG A 64 10.48 -3.33 6.32
CA ARG A 64 10.96 -4.54 7.00
C ARG A 64 10.77 -4.47 8.51
N VAL A 65 11.05 -3.33 9.14
CA VAL A 65 10.79 -3.12 10.57
C VAL A 65 9.31 -3.30 10.89
N MET A 66 8.42 -2.67 10.11
CA MET A 66 6.97 -2.82 10.29
C MET A 66 6.50 -4.27 10.12
N MET A 67 7.02 -4.98 9.12
CA MET A 67 6.73 -6.40 8.91
C MET A 67 7.14 -7.25 10.12
N ASN A 68 8.32 -7.00 10.70
CA ASN A 68 8.81 -7.71 11.87
C ASN A 68 7.96 -7.42 13.12
N LEU A 69 7.57 -6.16 13.34
CA LEU A 69 6.69 -5.78 14.45
C LEU A 69 5.32 -6.48 14.37
N LEU A 70 4.72 -6.50 13.17
CA LEU A 70 3.45 -7.20 12.95
C LEU A 70 3.59 -8.71 13.15
N LYS A 71 4.72 -9.30 12.74
CA LYS A 71 5.03 -10.72 12.99
C LYS A 71 5.11 -11.02 14.49
N MET A 72 5.83 -10.20 15.26
CA MET A 72 5.91 -10.36 16.72
C MET A 72 4.54 -10.26 17.38
N GLN A 73 3.69 -9.33 16.93
CA GLN A 73 2.31 -9.22 17.43
C GLN A 73 1.45 -10.45 17.10
N LEU A 74 1.68 -11.11 15.96
CA LEU A 74 1.01 -12.36 15.62
C LEU A 74 1.45 -13.51 16.52
N GLU A 75 2.76 -13.64 16.73
CA GLU A 75 3.33 -14.68 17.59
C GLU A 75 2.84 -14.54 19.04
N GLN A 76 2.75 -13.29 19.55
CA GLN A 76 2.17 -13.01 20.86
C GLN A 76 0.68 -13.41 20.97
N LYS A 77 -0.11 -13.22 19.90
CA LYS A 77 -1.53 -13.61 19.87
C LYS A 77 -1.73 -15.13 19.80
N GLN A 78 -0.76 -15.88 19.29
CA GLN A 78 -0.83 -17.34 19.16
C GLN A 78 -0.32 -18.07 20.40
N GLY A 79 0.47 -17.39 21.24
CA GLY A 79 0.98 -17.93 22.51
C GLY A 79 0.15 -17.55 23.75
N ALA A 80 -1.01 -16.89 23.56
CA ALA A 80 -1.99 -16.57 24.60
C ALA A 80 -3.20 -17.52 24.50
#